data_AF-A0A512IGI0-F1
#
_entry.id   AF-A0A512IGI0-F1
#
_cell.length_a   1.000
_cell.length_b   1.000
_cell.length_c   1.000
_cell.angle_alpha   90.00
_cell.angle_beta   90.00
_cell.angle_gamma   90.00
#
_symmetry.space_group_name_H-M   'P 1'
#
loop_
_entity.id
_entity.type
_entity.pdbx_description
1 polymer ?
#
loop_
_entity_poly.entity_id
_entity_poly.type
_entity_poly.pdbx_seq_one_letter_code
_entity_poly.pdbx_strand_id
1 'polypeptide(L)'
;MDQSAPRTDEVPVPRAGQVLVRTLPAALMLAIGLPGLALWGLDENGNAGSGWFLFLPGLLVPAALLLHRLTRAPRPDLPPATERAPLTWDLAIAAETGRLPPRSSAQAATALACRQVEMTVLVGAAALGATITWAARAVWLWLVLATLCAATTLVAGRRARHGWAYLQAANSTGRPTPSGGISVMLRAARQTTEVPVPTAGQVLVRALPEAAVMIVGLPLVVRFVLDENGDTSTPWWPVPLLALVGLVMLVDRCAQAPRPRFDQRVGEAQWKPAFAAAVKTGTLPEHPEVRTAVGVVACRTIEGVVVGIAMVVSVALSALAAPGFPWLGALGVLSILTGINAFRVRRSWAYLRALHTAERTGRRFEA
;
A
#
# COMPACT_ATOMS: atom_id res chain seq x y z
N MET A 1 32.66 31.87 -27.00
CA MET A 1 31.23 31.64 -27.32
C MET A 1 30.72 30.60 -26.35
N ASP A 2 30.27 31.05 -25.17
CA ASP A 2 29.63 30.16 -24.20
C ASP A 2 28.19 29.92 -24.66
N GLN A 3 27.95 28.76 -25.27
CA GLN A 3 26.60 28.26 -25.45
C GLN A 3 25.99 28.09 -24.06
N SER A 4 25.11 29.01 -23.70
CA SER A 4 24.29 28.91 -22.50
C SER A 4 23.60 27.55 -22.55
N ALA A 5 23.88 26.70 -21.57
CA ALA A 5 23.26 25.38 -21.48
C ALA A 5 21.73 25.55 -21.65
N PRO A 6 21.09 24.77 -22.53
CA PRO A 6 19.67 24.90 -22.81
C PRO A 6 18.91 24.88 -21.49
N ARG A 7 18.15 25.95 -21.26
CA ARG A 7 17.38 26.18 -20.02
C ARG A 7 16.47 24.98 -19.83
N THR A 8 16.75 24.15 -18.82
CA THR A 8 16.02 22.92 -18.48
C THR A 8 14.56 23.15 -18.07
N ASP A 9 14.10 24.39 -18.10
CA ASP A 9 12.78 24.85 -17.68
C ASP A 9 11.65 24.53 -18.69
N GLU A 10 11.96 24.02 -19.89
CA GLU A 10 10.98 23.85 -20.97
C GLU A 10 10.75 22.41 -21.41
N VAL A 11 11.00 21.39 -20.58
CA VAL A 11 10.56 20.03 -20.92
C VAL A 11 9.03 19.97 -20.83
N PRO A 12 8.29 19.77 -21.94
CA PRO A 12 6.84 19.77 -21.91
C PRO A 12 6.33 18.59 -21.08
N VAL A 13 5.32 18.85 -20.25
CA VAL A 13 4.67 17.81 -19.45
C VAL A 13 3.96 16.84 -20.40
N PRO A 14 4.32 15.53 -20.41
CA PRO A 14 3.67 14.59 -21.31
C PRO A 14 2.20 14.40 -20.93
N ARG A 15 1.33 14.31 -21.94
CA ARG A 15 -0.07 13.97 -21.71
C ARG A 15 -0.19 12.54 -21.21
N ALA A 16 -1.16 12.27 -20.35
CA ALA A 16 -1.37 10.92 -19.80
C ALA A 16 -1.53 9.85 -20.89
N GLY A 17 -2.21 10.19 -21.99
CA GLY A 17 -2.31 9.31 -23.18
C GLY A 17 -0.96 9.03 -23.86
N GLN A 18 -0.05 10.01 -23.92
CA GLN A 18 1.29 9.80 -24.49
C GLN A 18 2.14 8.86 -23.63
N VAL A 19 2.02 8.96 -22.30
CA VAL A 19 2.68 8.04 -21.37
C VAL A 19 2.17 6.61 -21.60
N LEU A 20 0.85 6.43 -21.74
CA LEU A 20 0.23 5.13 -21.92
C LEU A 20 0.59 4.48 -23.26
N VAL A 21 0.53 5.24 -24.36
CA VAL A 21 0.94 4.77 -25.70
C VAL A 21 2.41 4.32 -25.70
N ARG A 22 3.28 5.04 -25.00
CA ARG A 22 4.72 4.70 -24.95
C ARG A 22 5.05 3.50 -24.05
N THR A 23 4.22 3.21 -23.05
CA THR A 23 4.35 1.99 -22.22
C THR A 23 3.81 0.73 -22.88
N LEU A 24 2.94 0.90 -23.87
CA LEU A 24 2.16 -0.17 -24.46
C LEU A 24 3.02 -1.29 -25.07
N PRO A 25 4.14 -1.03 -25.79
CA PRO A 25 4.99 -2.09 -26.33
C PRO A 25 5.59 -3.00 -25.25
N ALA A 26 6.13 -2.43 -24.18
CA ALA A 26 6.67 -3.19 -23.05
C ALA A 26 5.58 -3.95 -22.28
N ALA A 27 4.40 -3.34 -22.14
CA ALA A 27 3.24 -3.99 -21.54
C ALA A 27 2.77 -5.19 -22.39
N LEU A 28 2.62 -5.05 -23.71
CA LEU A 28 2.28 -6.16 -24.60
C LEU A 28 3.30 -7.29 -24.53
N MET A 29 4.59 -6.95 -24.49
CA MET A 29 5.66 -7.94 -24.33
C MET A 29 5.51 -8.76 -23.04
N LEU A 30 5.11 -8.14 -21.92
CA LEU A 30 4.85 -8.86 -20.67
C LEU A 30 3.55 -9.68 -20.72
N ALA A 31 2.48 -9.10 -21.25
CA ALA A 31 1.16 -9.72 -21.29
C ALA A 31 1.10 -10.93 -22.24
N ILE A 32 1.78 -10.87 -23.38
CA ILE A 32 1.78 -11.93 -24.42
C ILE A 32 3.01 -12.82 -24.27
N GLY A 33 4.16 -12.26 -23.93
CA GLY A 33 5.41 -13.01 -23.84
C GLY A 33 5.44 -14.03 -22.71
N LEU A 34 4.82 -13.74 -21.56
CA LEU A 34 4.71 -14.73 -20.47
C LEU A 34 3.90 -15.97 -20.88
N PRO A 35 2.69 -15.85 -21.44
CA PRO A 35 1.94 -16.98 -22.02
C PRO A 35 2.68 -17.67 -23.15
N GLY A 36 3.25 -16.92 -24.09
CA GLY A 36 3.95 -17.48 -25.25
C GLY A 36 5.15 -18.34 -24.86
N LEU A 37 5.95 -17.86 -23.89
CA LEU A 37 7.06 -18.63 -23.34
C LEU A 37 6.56 -19.90 -22.65
N ALA A 38 5.54 -19.78 -21.80
CA ALA A 38 4.99 -20.93 -21.09
C ALA A 38 4.36 -21.97 -22.02
N LEU A 39 3.68 -21.53 -23.09
CA LEU A 39 3.14 -22.42 -24.12
C LEU A 39 4.24 -23.14 -24.89
N TRP A 40 5.36 -22.47 -25.14
CA TRP A 40 6.49 -23.04 -25.89
C TRP A 40 7.36 -23.97 -25.04
N GLY A 41 7.63 -23.61 -23.79
CA GLY A 41 8.66 -24.26 -22.97
C GLY A 41 8.15 -25.27 -21.95
N LEU A 42 6.84 -25.38 -21.74
CA LEU A 42 6.25 -26.38 -20.86
C LEU A 42 5.59 -27.50 -21.68
N ASP A 43 5.77 -28.75 -21.28
CA ASP A 43 5.03 -29.90 -21.81
C ASP A 43 3.59 -29.96 -21.28
N GLU A 44 2.79 -30.92 -21.73
CA GLU A 44 1.39 -31.10 -21.31
C GLU A 44 1.23 -31.31 -19.79
N ASN A 45 2.28 -31.80 -19.12
CA ASN A 45 2.32 -32.02 -17.68
C ASN A 45 2.83 -30.81 -16.89
N GLY A 46 3.19 -29.72 -17.57
CA GLY A 46 3.76 -28.53 -16.94
C GLY A 46 5.23 -28.66 -16.56
N ASN A 47 5.94 -29.67 -17.07
CA ASN A 47 7.39 -29.78 -16.92
C ASN A 47 8.09 -28.93 -17.97
N ALA A 48 9.21 -28.33 -17.60
CA ALA A 48 10.04 -27.60 -18.53
C ALA A 48 10.66 -28.56 -19.54
N GLY A 49 10.34 -28.41 -20.83
CA GLY A 49 10.94 -29.21 -21.91
C GLY A 49 12.43 -28.94 -22.10
N SER A 50 12.97 -27.86 -21.51
CA SER A 50 14.41 -27.59 -21.46
C SER A 50 14.77 -26.77 -20.22
N GLY A 51 15.99 -26.96 -19.69
CA GLY A 51 16.52 -26.15 -18.58
C GLY A 51 16.62 -24.65 -18.90
N TRP A 52 16.63 -24.29 -20.19
CA TRP A 52 16.60 -22.89 -20.65
C TRP A 52 15.30 -22.17 -20.28
N PHE A 53 14.21 -22.91 -20.04
CA PHE A 53 12.92 -22.36 -19.66
C PHE A 53 12.98 -21.51 -18.38
N LEU A 54 13.85 -21.86 -17.42
CA LEU A 54 14.02 -21.09 -16.19
C LEU A 54 14.66 -19.71 -16.44
N PHE A 55 15.42 -19.55 -17.52
CA PHE A 55 16.11 -18.30 -17.84
C PHE A 55 15.26 -17.35 -18.70
N LEU A 56 14.31 -17.88 -19.47
CA LEU A 56 13.51 -17.09 -20.43
C LEU A 56 12.62 -16.03 -19.75
N PRO A 57 11.89 -16.30 -18.65
CA PRO A 57 11.20 -15.26 -17.89
C PRO A 57 12.18 -14.23 -17.30
N GLY A 58 13.36 -14.70 -16.88
CA GLY A 58 14.45 -13.87 -16.38
C GLY A 58 15.03 -12.92 -17.43
N LEU A 59 14.89 -13.23 -18.73
CA LEU A 59 15.27 -12.36 -19.85
C LEU A 59 14.11 -11.48 -20.34
N LEU A 60 12.88 -11.97 -20.28
CA LEU A 60 11.69 -11.24 -20.72
C LEU A 60 11.49 -9.95 -19.92
N VAL A 61 11.65 -10.01 -18.59
CA VAL A 61 11.47 -8.84 -17.72
C VAL A 61 12.52 -7.74 -18.01
N PRO A 62 13.84 -8.02 -18.05
CA PRO A 62 14.85 -7.05 -18.47
C PRO A 62 14.62 -6.50 -19.88
N ALA A 63 14.22 -7.34 -20.84
CA ALA A 63 13.94 -6.90 -22.20
C ALA A 63 12.74 -5.94 -22.26
N ALA A 64 11.66 -6.24 -21.53
CA ALA A 64 10.51 -5.35 -21.41
C ALA A 64 10.88 -4.03 -20.71
N LEU A 65 11.73 -4.07 -19.68
CA LEU A 65 12.23 -2.86 -19.00
C LEU A 65 13.17 -2.04 -19.89
N LEU A 66 14.00 -2.68 -20.70
CA LEU A 66 14.86 -2.02 -21.68
C LEU A 66 14.01 -1.35 -22.77
N LEU A 67 13.04 -2.08 -23.32
CA LEU A 67 12.08 -1.54 -24.29
C LEU A 67 11.33 -0.34 -23.70
N HIS A 68 10.85 -0.45 -22.46
CA HIS A 68 10.20 0.67 -21.76
C HIS A 68 11.14 1.87 -21.61
N ARG A 69 12.42 1.66 -21.27
CA ARG A 69 13.41 2.74 -21.18
C ARG A 69 13.62 3.44 -22.52
N LEU A 70 13.64 2.68 -23.62
CA LEU A 70 13.83 3.21 -24.98
C LEU A 70 12.60 3.96 -25.49
N THR A 71 11.39 3.52 -25.14
CA THR A 71 10.14 4.17 -25.59
C THR A 71 9.67 5.29 -24.66
N ARG A 72 10.27 5.43 -23.48
CA ARG A 72 9.86 6.36 -22.43
C ARG A 72 9.69 7.79 -22.94
N ALA A 73 8.65 8.48 -22.47
CA ALA A 73 8.46 9.89 -22.77
C ALA A 73 9.62 10.71 -22.19
N PRO A 74 10.18 11.70 -22.93
CA PRO A 74 11.12 12.64 -22.35
C PRO A 74 10.44 13.34 -21.17
N ARG A 75 11.08 13.27 -20.00
CA ARG A 75 10.55 13.86 -18.76
C ARG A 75 11.70 14.32 -17.88
N PRO A 76 11.46 15.27 -16.96
CA PRO A 76 12.47 15.66 -15.98
C PRO A 76 12.91 14.44 -15.18
N ASP A 77 14.22 14.26 -15.02
CA ASP A 77 14.73 13.24 -14.11
C ASP A 77 14.43 13.68 -12.67
N LEU A 78 13.95 12.73 -11.86
CA LEU A 78 13.93 12.94 -10.41
C LEU A 78 15.38 12.82 -9.92
N PRO A 79 15.95 13.85 -9.31
CA PRO A 79 17.19 13.71 -8.57
C PRO A 79 17.07 12.55 -7.57
N PRO A 80 18.10 11.71 -7.41
CA PRO A 80 18.06 10.61 -6.44
C PRO A 80 17.89 11.11 -5.01
N ALA A 81 18.28 12.36 -4.72
CA ALA A 81 18.12 13.03 -3.43
C ALA A 81 16.69 13.53 -3.14
N THR A 82 15.77 13.47 -4.11
CA THR A 82 14.42 14.00 -3.90
C THR A 82 13.59 13.06 -3.01
N GLU A 83 13.15 13.59 -1.86
CA GLU A 83 12.25 12.87 -0.97
C GLU A 83 10.92 12.54 -1.67
N ARG A 84 10.59 11.26 -1.78
CA ARG A 84 9.38 10.79 -2.48
C ARG A 84 8.11 10.97 -1.65
N ALA A 85 8.23 10.92 -0.33
CA ALA A 85 7.10 11.03 0.60
C ALA A 85 6.32 12.35 0.48
N PRO A 86 6.95 13.54 0.44
CA PRO A 86 6.23 14.80 0.22
C PRO A 86 5.56 14.84 -1.16
N LEU A 87 6.26 14.41 -2.22
CA LEU A 87 5.71 14.41 -3.58
C LEU A 87 4.48 13.52 -3.75
N THR A 88 4.45 12.35 -3.11
CA THR A 88 3.26 11.48 -3.16
C THR A 88 2.04 12.13 -2.53
N TRP A 89 2.24 13.01 -1.55
CA TRP A 89 1.18 13.72 -0.87
C TRP A 89 0.70 14.90 -1.70
N ASP A 90 1.62 15.68 -2.27
CA ASP A 90 1.30 16.77 -3.19
C ASP A 90 0.48 16.27 -4.39
N LEU A 91 0.79 15.08 -4.89
CA LEU A 91 0.01 14.40 -5.94
C LEU A 91 -1.40 14.04 -5.50
N ALA A 92 -1.57 13.55 -4.26
CA ALA A 92 -2.89 13.22 -3.73
C ALA A 92 -3.73 14.49 -3.56
N ILE A 93 -3.15 15.55 -2.99
CA ILE A 93 -3.81 16.86 -2.83
C ILE A 93 -4.19 17.43 -4.19
N ALA A 94 -3.26 17.43 -5.14
CA ALA A 94 -3.51 17.99 -6.46
C ALA A 94 -4.57 17.20 -7.23
N ALA A 95 -4.62 15.88 -7.05
CA ALA A 95 -5.68 15.03 -7.61
C ALA A 95 -7.05 15.33 -6.99
N GLU A 96 -7.13 15.62 -5.68
CA GLU A 96 -8.38 15.90 -4.98
C GLU A 96 -8.87 17.34 -5.15
N THR A 97 -7.95 18.31 -5.19
CA THR A 97 -8.27 19.74 -5.20
C THR A 97 -8.17 20.38 -6.58
N GLY A 98 -7.59 19.69 -7.56
CA GLY A 98 -7.28 20.23 -8.89
C GLY A 98 -6.19 21.31 -8.89
N ARG A 99 -5.52 21.57 -7.75
CA ARG A 99 -4.49 22.60 -7.63
C ARG A 99 -3.08 22.02 -7.75
N LEU A 100 -2.25 22.63 -8.59
CA LEU A 100 -0.87 22.20 -8.80
C LEU A 100 0.05 22.72 -7.68
N PRO A 101 1.06 21.93 -7.25
CA PRO A 101 2.09 22.37 -6.32
C PRO A 101 3.03 23.40 -6.98
N PRO A 102 3.85 24.14 -6.21
CA PRO A 102 4.77 25.15 -6.76
C PRO A 102 5.72 24.57 -7.84
N ARG A 103 6.20 25.42 -8.77
CA ARG A 103 6.91 24.98 -10.00
C ARG A 103 8.06 24.00 -9.76
N SER A 104 8.88 24.22 -8.72
CA SER A 104 10.01 23.33 -8.38
C SER A 104 9.54 21.92 -7.99
N SER A 105 8.43 21.81 -7.26
CA SER A 105 7.78 20.54 -6.93
C SER A 105 6.91 19.97 -8.07
N ALA A 106 6.41 20.81 -8.97
CA ALA A 106 5.52 20.38 -10.06
C ALA A 106 6.23 19.48 -11.07
N GLN A 107 7.50 19.73 -11.40
CA GLN A 107 8.28 18.86 -12.30
C GLN A 107 8.52 17.48 -11.68
N ALA A 108 8.91 17.45 -10.41
CA ALA A 108 9.13 16.20 -9.67
C ALA A 108 7.81 15.42 -9.45
N ALA A 109 6.72 16.12 -9.15
CA ALA A 109 5.38 15.52 -9.03
C ALA A 109 4.91 14.95 -10.38
N THR A 110 5.16 15.64 -11.49
CA THR A 110 4.84 15.17 -12.85
C THR A 110 5.61 13.90 -13.19
N ALA A 111 6.92 13.87 -12.92
CA ALA A 111 7.74 12.71 -13.19
C ALA A 111 7.36 11.51 -12.29
N LEU A 112 6.95 11.76 -11.05
CA LEU A 112 6.42 10.73 -10.15
C LEU A 112 5.05 10.22 -10.60
N ALA A 113 4.14 11.09 -11.04
CA ALA A 113 2.85 10.73 -11.61
C ALA A 113 3.00 9.83 -12.84
N CYS A 114 3.86 10.23 -13.78
CA CYS A 114 4.15 9.42 -14.97
C CYS A 114 4.69 8.05 -14.56
N ARG A 115 5.65 8.00 -13.62
CA ARG A 115 6.21 6.72 -13.13
C ARG A 115 5.14 5.84 -12.48
N GLN A 116 4.20 6.41 -11.72
CA GLN A 116 3.11 5.64 -11.10
C GLN A 116 2.19 5.00 -12.16
N VAL A 117 1.83 5.76 -13.21
CA VAL A 117 1.03 5.25 -14.33
C VAL A 117 1.79 4.15 -15.08
N GLU A 118 3.05 4.38 -15.45
CA GLU A 118 3.88 3.40 -16.16
C GLU A 118 4.01 2.08 -15.39
N MET A 119 4.35 2.15 -14.09
CA MET A 119 4.51 0.95 -13.27
C MET A 119 3.19 0.20 -13.13
N THR A 120 2.06 0.89 -13.06
CA THR A 120 0.74 0.25 -12.99
C THR A 120 0.44 -0.54 -14.25
N VAL A 121 0.70 0.06 -15.42
CA VAL A 121 0.46 -0.59 -16.71
C VAL A 121 1.37 -1.81 -16.88
N LEU A 122 2.66 -1.69 -16.54
CA LEU A 122 3.61 -2.80 -16.64
C LEU A 122 3.29 -3.95 -15.68
N VAL A 123 3.00 -3.64 -14.41
CA VAL A 123 2.62 -4.66 -13.41
C VAL A 123 1.28 -5.30 -13.79
N GLY A 124 0.35 -4.54 -14.39
CA GLY A 124 -0.94 -5.05 -14.87
C GLY A 124 -0.80 -6.00 -16.02
N ALA A 125 0.04 -5.67 -16.97
CA ALA A 125 0.38 -6.55 -18.06
C ALA A 125 1.06 -7.84 -17.58
N ALA A 126 1.98 -7.75 -16.61
CA ALA A 126 2.58 -8.94 -16.01
C ALA A 126 1.55 -9.81 -15.27
N ALA A 127 0.62 -9.19 -14.52
CA ALA A 127 -0.48 -9.89 -13.85
C ALA A 127 -1.36 -10.64 -14.85
N LEU A 128 -1.75 -9.95 -15.93
CA LEU A 128 -2.56 -10.52 -16.99
C LEU A 128 -1.85 -11.70 -17.67
N GLY A 129 -0.58 -11.52 -18.04
CA GLY A 129 0.23 -12.58 -18.63
C GLY A 129 0.34 -13.81 -17.73
N ALA A 130 0.64 -13.62 -16.44
CA ALA A 130 0.69 -14.72 -15.47
C ALA A 130 -0.67 -15.42 -15.30
N THR A 131 -1.78 -14.66 -15.33
CA THR A 131 -3.14 -15.21 -15.19
C THR A 131 -3.51 -16.06 -16.42
N ILE A 132 -3.20 -15.58 -17.63
CA ILE A 132 -3.42 -16.33 -18.87
C ILE A 132 -2.60 -17.63 -18.85
N THR A 133 -1.33 -17.56 -18.43
CA THR A 133 -0.48 -18.75 -18.31
C THR A 133 -1.05 -19.76 -17.32
N TRP A 134 -1.52 -19.30 -16.16
CA TRP A 134 -2.18 -20.18 -15.19
C TRP A 134 -3.42 -20.83 -15.78
N ALA A 135 -4.30 -20.06 -16.42
CA ALA A 135 -5.53 -20.58 -17.01
C ALA A 135 -5.26 -21.63 -18.10
N ALA A 136 -4.18 -21.48 -18.86
CA ALA A 136 -3.82 -22.41 -19.93
C ALA A 136 -3.16 -23.70 -19.44
N ARG A 137 -2.42 -23.68 -18.32
CA ARG A 137 -1.57 -24.81 -17.89
C ARG A 137 -1.88 -25.35 -16.50
N ALA A 138 -2.77 -24.73 -15.73
CA ALA A 138 -3.15 -25.10 -14.36
C ALA A 138 -1.97 -25.27 -13.37
N VAL A 139 -0.80 -24.71 -13.68
CA VAL A 139 0.37 -24.75 -12.82
C VAL A 139 0.24 -23.68 -11.73
N TRP A 140 0.11 -24.12 -10.46
CA TRP A 140 -0.18 -23.27 -9.30
C TRP A 140 0.80 -22.12 -9.06
N LEU A 141 2.06 -22.25 -9.48
CA LEU A 141 3.06 -21.18 -9.39
C LEU A 141 2.63 -19.92 -10.16
N TRP A 142 1.94 -20.09 -11.30
CA TRP A 142 1.42 -18.97 -12.08
C TRP A 142 0.20 -18.32 -11.43
N LEU A 143 -0.60 -19.07 -10.65
CA LEU A 143 -1.67 -18.49 -9.85
C LEU A 143 -1.12 -17.59 -8.74
N VAL A 144 -0.07 -18.04 -8.05
CA VAL A 144 0.59 -17.25 -7.01
C VAL A 144 1.22 -15.99 -7.61
N LEU A 145 1.91 -16.12 -8.75
CA LEU A 145 2.47 -14.95 -9.44
C LEU A 145 1.37 -14.00 -9.92
N ALA A 146 0.29 -14.52 -10.51
CA ALA A 146 -0.86 -13.75 -10.96
C ALA A 146 -1.52 -12.98 -9.80
N THR A 147 -1.74 -13.63 -8.66
CA THR A 147 -2.34 -13.02 -7.47
C THR A 147 -1.43 -11.95 -6.85
N LEU A 148 -0.11 -12.19 -6.77
CA LEU A 148 0.86 -11.17 -6.32
C LEU A 148 0.92 -9.98 -7.29
N CYS A 149 0.90 -10.23 -8.59
CA CYS A 149 0.86 -9.18 -9.61
C CYS A 149 -0.49 -8.43 -9.61
N ALA A 150 -1.61 -9.10 -9.36
CA ALA A 150 -2.94 -8.50 -9.19
C ALA A 150 -3.00 -7.61 -7.92
N ALA A 151 -2.43 -8.09 -6.82
CA ALA A 151 -2.31 -7.33 -5.59
C ALA A 151 -1.50 -6.04 -5.79
N THR A 152 -0.32 -6.18 -6.39
CA THR A 152 0.56 -5.03 -6.67
C THR A 152 -0.05 -4.06 -7.67
N THR A 153 -0.86 -4.54 -8.63
CA THR A 153 -1.61 -3.66 -9.52
C THR A 153 -2.75 -2.92 -8.87
N LEU A 154 -3.43 -3.47 -7.87
CA LEU A 154 -4.44 -2.69 -7.13
C LEU A 154 -3.79 -1.50 -6.41
N VAL A 155 -2.64 -1.73 -5.77
CA VAL A 155 -1.88 -0.65 -5.10
C VAL A 155 -1.34 0.35 -6.12
N ALA A 156 -0.74 -0.13 -7.21
CA ALA A 156 -0.22 0.71 -8.27
C ALA A 156 -1.35 1.49 -8.93
N GLY A 157 -2.48 0.86 -9.22
CA GLY A 157 -3.67 1.43 -9.84
C GLY A 157 -4.27 2.58 -9.03
N ARG A 158 -4.37 2.44 -7.70
CA ARG A 158 -4.81 3.55 -6.84
C ARG A 158 -3.84 4.73 -6.93
N ARG A 159 -2.53 4.48 -6.92
CA ARG A 159 -1.52 5.54 -7.10
C ARG A 159 -1.60 6.16 -8.50
N ALA A 160 -1.77 5.35 -9.53
CA ALA A 160 -1.94 5.82 -10.90
C ALA A 160 -3.19 6.64 -11.09
N ARG A 161 -4.30 6.39 -10.37
CA ARG A 161 -5.47 7.29 -10.39
C ARG A 161 -5.11 8.69 -9.91
N HIS A 162 -4.34 8.83 -8.84
CA HIS A 162 -3.86 10.14 -8.38
C HIS A 162 -2.90 10.77 -9.38
N GLY A 163 -1.94 10.01 -9.91
CA GLY A 163 -1.04 10.48 -10.96
C GLY A 163 -1.78 10.90 -12.24
N TRP A 164 -2.84 10.19 -12.60
CA TRP A 164 -3.66 10.45 -13.78
C TRP A 164 -4.49 11.72 -13.62
N ALA A 165 -5.19 11.87 -12.49
CA ALA A 165 -5.93 13.07 -12.15
C ALA A 165 -5.01 14.30 -12.10
N TYR A 166 -3.80 14.15 -11.55
CA TYR A 166 -2.78 15.19 -11.58
C TYR A 166 -2.39 15.58 -13.01
N LEU A 167 -2.08 14.61 -13.87
CA LEU A 167 -1.71 14.89 -15.27
C LEU A 167 -2.86 15.53 -16.05
N GLN A 168 -4.12 15.19 -15.74
CA GLN A 168 -5.27 15.87 -16.31
C GLN A 168 -5.37 17.32 -15.83
N ALA A 169 -5.24 17.57 -14.53
CA ALA A 169 -5.25 18.91 -13.94
C ALA A 169 -4.10 19.79 -14.47
N ALA A 170 -2.91 19.22 -14.62
CA ALA A 170 -1.72 19.90 -15.15
C ALA A 170 -1.90 20.34 -16.61
N ASN A 171 -2.63 19.56 -17.40
CA ASN A 171 -2.92 19.88 -18.79
C ASN A 171 -4.14 20.79 -18.97
N SER A 172 -5.09 20.82 -18.02
CA SER A 172 -6.31 21.63 -18.10
C SER A 172 -6.15 23.06 -17.59
N THR A 173 -5.27 23.30 -16.62
CA THR A 173 -5.17 24.61 -15.95
C THR A 173 -4.43 25.69 -16.73
N GLY A 174 -3.76 25.36 -17.84
CA GLY A 174 -2.85 26.31 -18.50
C GLY A 174 -1.73 26.77 -17.53
N ARG A 175 -0.73 27.51 -18.01
CA ARG A 175 0.38 27.97 -17.13
C ARG A 175 -0.18 28.77 -15.93
N PRO A 176 0.08 28.37 -14.67
CA PRO A 176 -0.36 29.15 -13.52
C PRO A 176 0.39 30.49 -13.47
N THR A 177 -0.35 31.59 -13.40
CA THR A 177 0.20 32.94 -13.15
C THR A 177 0.56 33.11 -11.67
N PRO A 178 1.66 33.82 -11.33
CA PRO A 178 2.38 33.61 -10.05
C PRO A 178 1.77 34.29 -8.81
N SER A 179 0.72 35.12 -8.94
CA SER A 179 0.41 36.11 -7.89
C SER A 179 -0.66 35.72 -6.85
N GLY A 180 -1.38 34.60 -7.01
CA GLY A 180 -2.52 34.25 -6.13
C GLY A 180 -2.31 33.11 -5.11
N GLY A 181 -1.17 32.42 -5.14
CA GLY A 181 -1.05 31.10 -4.52
C GLY A 181 -0.85 31.08 -2.99
N ILE A 182 -0.16 32.07 -2.42
CA ILE A 182 0.39 31.96 -1.05
C ILE A 182 -0.69 32.05 0.03
N SER A 183 -1.64 32.96 -0.11
CA SER A 183 -2.72 33.18 0.87
C SER A 183 -3.75 32.04 0.89
N VAL A 184 -3.96 31.39 -0.25
CA VAL A 184 -4.84 30.22 -0.39
C VAL A 184 -4.14 28.95 0.12
N MET A 185 -2.82 28.85 -0.03
CA MET A 185 -1.99 27.74 0.45
C MET A 185 -1.93 27.68 1.98
N LEU A 186 -1.82 28.83 2.65
CA LEU A 186 -1.84 28.91 4.12
C LEU A 186 -3.21 28.54 4.71
N ARG A 187 -4.29 28.76 3.95
CA ARG A 187 -5.66 28.41 4.35
C ARG A 187 -5.96 26.92 4.12
N ALA A 188 -5.47 26.34 3.02
CA ALA A 188 -5.62 24.90 2.74
C ALA A 188 -4.77 24.03 3.68
N ALA A 189 -3.54 24.45 4.00
CA ALA A 189 -2.71 23.77 4.99
C ALA A 189 -3.35 23.76 6.40
N ARG A 190 -4.07 24.82 6.75
CA ARG A 190 -4.87 24.91 7.99
C ARG A 190 -6.14 24.03 7.97
N GLN A 191 -6.74 23.78 6.80
CA GLN A 191 -7.89 22.89 6.68
C GLN A 191 -7.51 21.40 6.74
N THR A 192 -6.26 21.04 6.40
CA THR A 192 -5.79 19.64 6.41
C THR A 192 -5.38 19.11 7.79
N THR A 193 -5.32 19.95 8.83
CA THR A 193 -5.09 19.51 10.21
C THR A 193 -6.35 18.96 10.89
N GLU A 194 -7.51 19.07 10.25
CA GLU A 194 -8.80 18.59 10.78
C GLU A 194 -9.26 17.28 10.12
N VAL A 195 -8.36 16.33 9.86
CA VAL A 195 -8.82 14.97 9.53
C VAL A 195 -9.34 14.34 10.82
N PRO A 196 -10.66 14.08 10.95
CA PRO A 196 -11.22 13.59 12.20
C PRO A 196 -10.63 12.21 12.54
N VAL A 197 -10.22 12.04 13.79
CA VAL A 197 -9.75 10.74 14.29
C VAL A 197 -10.91 9.74 14.17
N PRO A 198 -10.69 8.53 13.62
CA PRO A 198 -11.77 7.56 13.47
C PRO A 198 -12.24 7.04 14.83
N THR A 199 -13.55 6.79 14.94
CA THR A 199 -14.12 6.17 16.15
C THR A 199 -13.66 4.73 16.32
N ALA A 200 -13.61 4.23 17.57
CA ALA A 200 -13.20 2.84 17.85
C ALA A 200 -14.02 1.81 17.05
N GLY A 201 -15.33 2.02 16.87
CA GLY A 201 -16.17 1.15 16.05
C GLY A 201 -15.81 1.16 14.57
N GLN A 202 -15.45 2.32 14.01
CA GLN A 202 -14.97 2.40 12.62
C GLN A 202 -13.62 1.71 12.44
N VAL A 203 -12.74 1.79 13.43
CA VAL A 203 -11.46 1.07 13.42
C VAL A 203 -11.71 -0.44 13.46
N LEU A 204 -12.61 -0.92 14.31
CA LEU A 204 -12.97 -2.34 14.42
C LEU A 204 -13.53 -2.90 13.09
N VAL A 205 -14.52 -2.22 12.50
CA VAL A 205 -15.15 -2.67 11.25
C VAL A 205 -14.14 -2.75 10.10
N ARG A 206 -13.15 -1.84 10.09
CA ARG A 206 -12.12 -1.80 9.04
C ARG A 206 -11.03 -2.86 9.21
N ALA A 207 -10.81 -3.37 10.43
CA ALA A 207 -9.88 -4.48 10.66
C ALA A 207 -10.49 -5.85 10.32
N LEU A 208 -11.82 -5.95 10.15
CA LEU A 208 -12.51 -7.22 9.85
C LEU A 208 -12.05 -7.91 8.56
N PRO A 209 -11.84 -7.22 7.42
CA PRO A 209 -11.37 -7.88 6.20
C PRO A 209 -9.99 -8.52 6.38
N GLU A 210 -9.08 -7.83 7.06
CA GLU A 210 -7.75 -8.35 7.37
C GLU A 210 -7.83 -9.58 8.29
N ALA A 211 -8.64 -9.49 9.36
CA ALA A 211 -8.90 -10.59 10.27
C ALA A 211 -9.49 -11.81 9.54
N ALA A 212 -10.46 -11.61 8.65
CA ALA A 212 -11.09 -12.68 7.87
C ALA A 212 -10.08 -13.40 6.97
N VAL A 213 -9.19 -12.64 6.29
CA VAL A 213 -8.13 -13.21 5.46
C VAL A 213 -7.17 -14.06 6.29
N MET A 214 -6.78 -13.64 7.49
CA MET A 214 -5.94 -14.47 8.35
C MET A 214 -6.66 -15.74 8.81
N ILE A 215 -7.89 -15.61 9.32
CA ILE A 215 -8.68 -16.71 9.88
C ILE A 215 -8.91 -17.83 8.86
N VAL A 216 -9.16 -17.46 7.61
CA VAL A 216 -9.38 -18.42 6.52
C VAL A 216 -8.07 -18.84 5.86
N GLY A 217 -7.17 -17.89 5.62
CA GLY A 217 -5.98 -18.10 4.82
C GLY A 217 -4.93 -18.97 5.51
N LEU A 218 -4.68 -18.79 6.81
CA LEU A 218 -3.64 -19.56 7.49
C LEU A 218 -3.98 -21.06 7.58
N PRO A 219 -5.19 -21.49 7.98
CA PRO A 219 -5.54 -22.92 7.99
C PRO A 219 -5.47 -23.56 6.59
N LEU A 220 -5.86 -22.82 5.54
CA LEU A 220 -5.73 -23.29 4.17
C LEU A 220 -4.27 -23.49 3.76
N VAL A 221 -3.40 -22.52 4.07
CA VAL A 221 -1.97 -22.65 3.81
C VAL A 221 -1.37 -23.81 4.60
N VAL A 222 -1.73 -23.97 5.86
CA VAL A 222 -1.24 -25.05 6.72
C VAL A 222 -1.66 -26.41 6.20
N ARG A 223 -2.94 -26.60 5.87
CA ARG A 223 -3.44 -27.84 5.26
C ARG A 223 -2.77 -28.17 3.93
N PHE A 224 -2.32 -27.15 3.21
CA PHE A 224 -1.64 -27.33 1.93
C PHE A 224 -0.15 -27.67 2.12
N VAL A 225 0.50 -27.07 3.12
CA VAL A 225 1.94 -27.16 3.37
C VAL A 225 2.32 -28.36 4.21
N LEU A 226 1.50 -28.71 5.19
CA LEU A 226 1.76 -29.79 6.13
C LEU A 226 0.90 -31.00 5.78
N ASP A 227 1.51 -32.17 5.83
CA ASP A 227 0.81 -33.45 5.79
C ASP A 227 0.18 -33.76 7.17
N GLU A 228 -0.59 -34.84 7.28
CA GLU A 228 -1.27 -35.27 8.51
C GLU A 228 -0.29 -35.46 9.69
N ASN A 229 0.95 -35.85 9.38
CA ASN A 229 2.04 -36.03 10.36
C ASN A 229 2.71 -34.72 10.80
N GLY A 230 2.36 -33.58 10.19
CA GLY A 230 3.01 -32.29 10.44
C GLY A 230 4.34 -32.09 9.70
N ASP A 231 4.70 -33.01 8.82
CA ASP A 231 5.86 -32.87 7.93
C ASP A 231 5.52 -31.97 6.74
N THR A 232 6.49 -31.20 6.26
CA THR A 232 6.30 -30.34 5.09
C THR A 232 6.17 -31.19 3.82
N SER A 233 4.98 -31.21 3.23
CA SER A 233 4.67 -31.96 2.01
C SER A 233 5.38 -31.42 0.77
N THR A 234 5.80 -30.15 0.80
CA THR A 234 6.38 -29.44 -0.35
C THR A 234 7.64 -28.65 0.02
N PRO A 235 8.72 -28.73 -0.79
CA PRO A 235 9.97 -27.98 -0.54
C PRO A 235 9.82 -26.47 -0.71
N TRP A 236 8.72 -26.00 -1.30
CA TRP A 236 8.41 -24.59 -1.55
C TRP A 236 7.37 -24.03 -0.57
N TRP A 237 7.20 -24.67 0.60
CA TRP A 237 6.31 -24.22 1.67
C TRP A 237 6.39 -22.72 2.07
N PRO A 238 7.52 -21.99 1.92
CA PRO A 238 7.54 -20.56 2.24
C PRO A 238 6.67 -19.71 1.29
N VAL A 239 6.44 -20.18 0.06
CA VAL A 239 5.71 -19.44 -0.97
C VAL A 239 4.26 -19.13 -0.58
N PRO A 240 3.42 -20.12 -0.22
CA PRO A 240 2.03 -19.83 0.19
C PRO A 240 1.95 -18.98 1.47
N LEU A 241 2.91 -19.12 2.39
CA LEU A 241 3.00 -18.25 3.58
C LEU A 241 3.32 -16.80 3.19
N LEU A 242 4.30 -16.57 2.32
CA LEU A 242 4.63 -15.24 1.82
C LEU A 242 3.48 -14.62 1.04
N ALA A 243 2.76 -15.42 0.24
CA ALA A 243 1.56 -14.99 -0.45
C ALA A 243 0.46 -14.54 0.52
N LEU A 244 0.23 -15.30 1.59
CA LEU A 244 -0.72 -14.94 2.64
C LEU A 244 -0.32 -13.64 3.35
N VAL A 245 0.95 -13.49 3.73
CA VAL A 245 1.46 -12.25 4.35
C VAL A 245 1.27 -11.06 3.40
N GLY A 246 1.61 -11.22 2.12
CA GLY A 246 1.40 -10.19 1.10
C GLY A 246 -0.07 -9.82 0.93
N LEU A 247 -0.98 -10.80 0.98
CA LEU A 247 -2.42 -10.58 0.89
C LEU A 247 -2.97 -9.84 2.12
N VAL A 248 -2.55 -10.23 3.33
CA VAL A 248 -2.92 -9.53 4.57
C VAL A 248 -2.45 -8.07 4.52
N MET A 249 -1.19 -7.82 4.17
CA MET A 249 -0.67 -6.45 4.01
C MET A 249 -1.40 -5.64 2.95
N LEU A 250 -1.83 -6.28 1.86
CA LEU A 250 -2.62 -5.64 0.82
C LEU A 250 -3.99 -5.23 1.35
N VAL A 251 -4.69 -6.15 2.03
CA VAL A 251 -6.03 -5.91 2.57
C VAL A 251 -5.99 -4.84 3.65
N ASP A 252 -5.03 -4.90 4.56
CA ASP A 252 -4.79 -3.84 5.56
C ASP A 252 -4.63 -2.48 4.87
N ARG A 253 -3.75 -2.39 3.87
CA ARG A 253 -3.53 -1.15 3.12
C ARG A 253 -4.78 -0.65 2.39
N CYS A 254 -5.63 -1.56 1.92
CA CYS A 254 -6.86 -1.21 1.21
C CYS A 254 -7.99 -0.79 2.17
N ALA A 255 -8.07 -1.42 3.34
CA ALA A 255 -9.09 -1.18 4.35
C ALA A 255 -8.76 0.02 5.27
N GLN A 256 -7.48 0.40 5.37
CA GLN A 256 -7.03 1.53 6.17
C GLN A 256 -7.74 2.83 5.80
N ALA A 257 -8.29 3.49 6.83
CA ALA A 257 -8.83 4.84 6.71
C ALA A 257 -7.72 5.86 6.41
N PRO A 258 -8.04 6.97 5.71
CA PRO A 258 -7.21 8.15 5.79
C PRO A 258 -7.02 8.50 7.27
N ARG A 259 -5.78 8.44 7.77
CA ARG A 259 -5.44 8.81 9.15
C ARG A 259 -4.73 10.15 9.17
N PRO A 260 -4.95 10.98 10.19
CA PRO A 260 -4.06 12.10 10.45
C PRO A 260 -2.63 11.57 10.60
N ARG A 261 -1.66 12.26 9.98
CA ARG A 261 -0.26 11.87 10.04
C ARG A 261 0.19 11.87 11.50
N PHE A 262 0.86 10.79 11.90
CA PHE A 262 1.63 10.80 13.13
C PHE A 262 2.79 11.75 12.92
N ASP A 263 2.75 12.92 13.57
CA ASP A 263 3.88 13.83 13.54
C ASP A 263 5.01 13.18 14.35
N GLN A 264 6.06 12.75 13.64
CA GLN A 264 7.24 12.14 14.25
C GLN A 264 7.98 13.11 15.20
N ARG A 265 7.71 14.41 15.10
CA ARG A 265 8.23 15.43 16.03
C ARG A 265 7.67 15.26 17.44
N VAL A 266 6.47 14.71 17.56
CA VAL A 266 5.89 14.31 18.86
C VAL A 266 6.55 13.01 19.27
N GLY A 267 7.74 13.14 19.87
CA GLY A 267 8.53 12.01 20.33
C GLY A 267 7.78 11.13 21.34
N GLU A 268 8.26 9.90 21.51
CA GLU A 268 7.67 8.92 22.44
C GLU A 268 7.60 9.42 23.89
N ALA A 269 8.56 10.28 24.26
CA ALA A 269 8.61 10.95 25.56
C ALA A 269 7.43 11.92 25.81
N GLN A 270 6.77 12.44 24.76
CA GLN A 270 5.68 13.41 24.90
C GLN A 270 4.31 12.73 24.89
N TRP A 271 4.05 11.81 23.95
CA TRP A 271 2.73 11.21 23.83
C TRP A 271 2.46 10.12 24.87
N LYS A 272 3.46 9.35 25.33
CA LYS A 272 3.27 8.31 26.36
C LYS A 272 2.73 8.87 27.70
N PRO A 273 3.36 9.88 28.32
CA PRO A 273 2.85 10.43 29.57
C PRO A 273 1.51 11.13 29.36
N ALA A 274 1.31 11.81 28.22
CA ALA A 274 0.03 12.42 27.88
C ALA A 274 -1.10 11.40 27.74
N PHE A 275 -0.84 10.23 27.14
CA PHE A 275 -1.81 9.13 27.08
C PHE A 275 -2.11 8.55 28.46
N ALA A 276 -1.08 8.32 29.28
CA ALA A 276 -1.25 7.81 30.63
C ALA A 276 -2.04 8.78 31.53
N ALA A 277 -1.75 10.09 31.42
CA ALA A 277 -2.47 11.15 32.11
C ALA A 277 -3.92 11.18 31.65
N ALA A 278 -4.18 11.24 30.34
CA ALA A 278 -5.53 11.31 29.79
C ALA A 278 -6.40 10.10 30.19
N VAL A 279 -5.83 8.90 30.28
CA VAL A 279 -6.53 7.71 30.76
C VAL A 279 -6.86 7.80 32.26
N LYS A 280 -6.00 8.43 33.07
CA LYS A 280 -6.15 8.53 34.52
C LYS A 280 -7.07 9.69 34.94
N THR A 281 -6.95 10.84 34.30
CA THR A 281 -7.66 12.08 34.66
C THR A 281 -8.89 12.34 33.78
N GLY A 282 -9.01 11.67 32.64
CA GLY A 282 -10.03 11.97 31.64
C GLY A 282 -9.82 13.30 30.89
N THR A 283 -8.76 14.04 31.20
CA THR A 283 -8.44 15.32 30.56
C THR A 283 -7.67 15.09 29.27
N LEU A 284 -8.12 15.71 28.18
CA LEU A 284 -7.44 15.60 26.90
C LEU A 284 -6.19 16.49 26.86
N PRO A 285 -5.13 16.11 26.13
CA PRO A 285 -3.97 16.98 25.94
C PRO A 285 -4.38 18.31 25.32
N GLU A 286 -3.85 19.41 25.85
CA GLU A 286 -4.13 20.78 25.38
C GLU A 286 -3.63 20.99 23.95
N HIS A 287 -2.44 20.47 23.64
CA HIS A 287 -1.85 20.59 22.30
C HIS A 287 -2.53 19.64 21.31
N PRO A 288 -3.03 20.16 20.16
CA PRO A 288 -3.75 19.37 19.17
C PRO A 288 -2.86 18.29 18.52
N GLU A 289 -1.58 18.57 18.32
CA GLU A 289 -0.62 17.63 17.75
C GLU A 289 -0.45 16.39 18.63
N VAL A 290 -0.27 16.57 19.95
CA VAL A 290 -0.18 15.46 20.91
C VAL A 290 -1.49 14.68 20.96
N ARG A 291 -2.63 15.37 20.89
CA ARG A 291 -3.96 14.72 20.87
C ARG A 291 -4.14 13.82 19.64
N THR A 292 -3.75 14.27 18.45
CA THR A 292 -3.83 13.45 17.22
C THR A 292 -2.86 12.26 17.28
N ALA A 293 -1.63 12.46 17.75
CA ALA A 293 -0.64 11.40 17.90
C ALA A 293 -1.13 10.29 18.84
N VAL A 294 -1.69 10.67 19.99
CA VAL A 294 -2.28 9.72 20.94
C VAL A 294 -3.50 9.01 20.35
N GLY A 295 -4.35 9.71 19.60
CA GLY A 295 -5.48 9.12 18.88
C GLY A 295 -5.06 8.07 17.85
N VAL A 296 -4.01 8.33 17.07
CA VAL A 296 -3.45 7.37 16.09
C VAL A 296 -2.88 6.14 16.78
N VAL A 297 -2.15 6.31 17.89
CA VAL A 297 -1.61 5.18 18.67
C VAL A 297 -2.73 4.35 19.29
N ALA A 298 -3.78 4.99 19.81
CA ALA A 298 -4.96 4.29 20.33
C ALA A 298 -5.64 3.45 19.24
N CYS A 299 -5.80 3.99 18.03
CA CYS A 299 -6.35 3.26 16.89
C CYS A 299 -5.48 2.05 16.50
N ARG A 300 -4.16 2.23 16.36
CA ARG A 300 -3.22 1.14 16.06
C ARG A 300 -3.24 0.03 17.12
N THR A 301 -3.40 0.39 18.39
CA THR A 301 -3.49 -0.58 19.48
C THR A 301 -4.74 -1.44 19.36
N ILE A 302 -5.87 -0.84 18.97
CA ILE A 302 -7.14 -1.56 18.75
C ILE A 302 -7.00 -2.50 17.55
N GLU A 303 -6.47 -2.03 16.42
CA GLU A 303 -6.23 -2.89 15.24
C GLU A 303 -5.31 -4.04 15.57
N GLY A 304 -4.19 -3.77 16.25
CA GLY A 304 -3.23 -4.79 16.64
C GLY A 304 -3.85 -5.89 17.51
N VAL A 305 -4.83 -5.57 18.36
CA VAL A 305 -5.56 -6.60 19.13
C VAL A 305 -6.51 -7.39 18.25
N VAL A 306 -7.24 -6.74 17.34
CA VAL A 306 -8.16 -7.46 16.42
C VAL A 306 -7.37 -8.43 15.55
N VAL A 307 -6.25 -7.97 14.98
CA VAL A 307 -5.29 -8.77 14.22
C VAL A 307 -4.70 -9.88 15.09
N GLY A 308 -4.32 -9.58 16.34
CA GLY A 308 -3.79 -10.57 17.29
C GLY A 308 -4.80 -11.67 17.61
N ILE A 309 -6.05 -11.32 17.89
CA ILE A 309 -7.15 -12.29 18.12
C ILE A 309 -7.36 -13.13 16.86
N ALA A 310 -7.44 -12.49 15.68
CA ALA A 310 -7.58 -13.19 14.42
C ALA A 310 -6.45 -14.19 14.21
N MET A 311 -5.20 -13.81 14.49
CA MET A 311 -4.03 -14.68 14.41
C MET A 311 -4.12 -15.86 15.38
N VAL A 312 -4.52 -15.65 16.64
CA VAL A 312 -4.73 -16.73 17.62
C VAL A 312 -5.78 -17.72 17.12
N VAL A 313 -6.92 -17.22 16.63
CA VAL A 313 -7.99 -18.07 16.06
C VAL A 313 -7.48 -18.83 14.85
N SER A 314 -6.75 -18.16 13.97
CA SER A 314 -6.16 -18.76 12.76
C SER A 314 -5.23 -19.92 13.10
N VAL A 315 -4.37 -19.73 14.10
CA VAL A 315 -3.43 -20.77 14.56
C VAL A 315 -4.19 -21.92 15.25
N ALA A 316 -5.23 -21.63 16.03
CA ALA A 316 -6.04 -22.66 16.66
C ALA A 316 -6.76 -23.53 15.60
N LEU A 317 -7.32 -22.91 14.55
CA LEU A 317 -7.92 -23.63 13.42
C LEU A 317 -6.86 -24.42 12.64
N SER A 318 -5.66 -23.87 12.47
CA SER A 318 -4.54 -24.57 11.84
C SER A 318 -4.10 -25.79 12.63
N ALA A 319 -4.18 -25.73 13.97
CA ALA A 319 -3.89 -26.87 14.84
C ALA A 319 -4.86 -28.04 14.65
N LEU A 320 -6.13 -27.74 14.32
CA LEU A 320 -7.11 -28.77 13.97
C LEU A 320 -6.82 -29.38 12.59
N ALA A 321 -6.24 -28.61 11.67
CA ALA A 321 -5.91 -29.08 10.32
C ALA A 321 -4.65 -29.95 10.27
N ALA A 322 -3.70 -29.75 11.20
CA ALA A 322 -2.43 -30.48 11.27
C ALA A 322 -2.06 -30.78 12.73
N PRO A 323 -2.72 -31.77 13.39
CA PRO A 323 -2.57 -32.02 14.83
C PRO A 323 -1.18 -32.53 15.23
N GLY A 324 -0.40 -33.10 14.30
CA GLY A 324 0.96 -33.59 14.54
C GLY A 324 2.02 -32.48 14.73
N PHE A 325 1.72 -31.24 14.33
CA PHE A 325 2.67 -30.13 14.43
C PHE A 325 2.63 -29.46 15.82
N PRO A 326 3.76 -28.99 16.40
CA PRO A 326 3.82 -28.49 17.78
C PRO A 326 3.26 -27.06 17.94
N TRP A 327 1.94 -26.89 17.75
CA TRP A 327 1.25 -25.59 17.81
C TRP A 327 1.24 -24.92 19.19
N LEU A 328 1.38 -25.69 20.28
CA LEU A 328 1.23 -25.19 21.65
C LEU A 328 2.18 -24.04 21.97
N GLY A 329 3.42 -24.09 21.47
CA GLY A 329 4.39 -23.01 21.65
C GLY A 329 3.93 -21.70 21.00
N ALA A 330 3.52 -21.77 19.73
CA ALA A 330 3.03 -20.61 18.98
C ALA A 330 1.73 -20.04 19.59
N LEU A 331 0.78 -20.91 19.95
CA LEU A 331 -0.48 -20.53 20.60
C LEU A 331 -0.23 -19.85 21.94
N GLY A 332 0.66 -20.39 22.77
CA GLY A 332 0.99 -19.82 24.08
C GLY A 332 1.55 -18.40 23.94
N VAL A 333 2.55 -18.21 23.08
CA VAL A 333 3.18 -16.89 22.85
C VAL A 333 2.16 -15.89 22.29
N LEU A 334 1.39 -16.27 21.26
CA LEU A 334 0.40 -15.39 20.65
C LEU A 334 -0.73 -15.03 21.62
N SER A 335 -1.17 -15.97 22.46
CA SER A 335 -2.22 -15.73 23.45
C SER A 335 -1.77 -14.75 24.52
N ILE A 336 -0.53 -14.90 25.03
CA ILE A 336 0.05 -13.98 26.03
C ILE A 336 0.17 -12.56 25.43
N LEU A 337 0.74 -12.43 24.24
CA LEU A 337 0.90 -11.14 23.55
C LEU A 337 -0.46 -10.48 23.30
N THR A 338 -1.45 -11.25 22.84
CA THR A 338 -2.81 -10.76 22.59
C THR A 338 -3.49 -10.33 23.88
N GLY A 339 -3.32 -11.08 24.98
CA GLY A 339 -3.85 -10.72 26.30
C GLY A 339 -3.25 -9.41 26.84
N ILE A 340 -1.94 -9.23 26.73
CA ILE A 340 -1.26 -7.97 27.11
C ILE A 340 -1.84 -6.79 26.31
N ASN A 341 -2.03 -6.96 25.00
CA ASN A 341 -2.57 -5.92 24.15
C ASN A 341 -4.07 -5.66 24.40
N ALA A 342 -4.87 -6.68 24.73
CA ALA A 342 -6.28 -6.55 25.09
C ALA A 342 -6.46 -5.67 26.34
N PHE A 343 -5.57 -5.80 27.34
CA PHE A 343 -5.58 -4.92 28.50
C PHE A 343 -5.31 -3.45 28.13
N ARG A 344 -4.39 -3.22 27.17
CA ARG A 344 -4.10 -1.88 26.63
C ARG A 344 -5.28 -1.31 25.85
N VAL A 345 -6.02 -2.14 25.12
CA VAL A 345 -7.21 -1.70 24.35
C VAL A 345 -8.27 -1.08 25.23
N ARG A 346 -8.51 -1.58 26.45
CA ARG A 346 -9.48 -0.97 27.36
C ARG A 346 -9.13 0.50 27.65
N ARG A 347 -7.83 0.82 27.80
CA ARG A 347 -7.34 2.19 28.00
C ARG A 347 -7.48 3.03 26.73
N SER A 348 -7.11 2.48 25.57
CA SER A 348 -7.26 3.14 24.27
C SER A 348 -8.72 3.46 23.93
N TRP A 349 -9.63 2.57 24.31
CA TRP A 349 -11.07 2.74 24.09
C TRP A 349 -11.64 3.86 24.96
N ALA A 350 -11.25 3.90 26.25
CA ALA A 350 -11.65 4.98 27.15
C ALA A 350 -11.17 6.35 26.63
N TYR A 351 -9.94 6.42 26.13
CA TYR A 351 -9.37 7.62 25.52
C TYR A 351 -10.17 8.09 24.28
N LEU A 352 -10.42 7.19 23.31
CA LEU A 352 -11.18 7.54 22.10
C LEU A 352 -12.62 7.97 22.43
N ARG A 353 -13.23 7.37 23.45
CA ARG A 353 -14.56 7.78 23.91
C ARG A 353 -14.55 9.20 24.47
N ALA A 354 -13.56 9.53 25.31
CA ALA A 354 -13.38 10.87 25.88
C ALA A 354 -13.11 11.94 24.80
N LEU A 355 -12.29 11.59 23.80
CA LEU A 355 -11.99 12.45 22.65
C LEU A 355 -13.26 12.85 21.90
N HIS A 356 -14.08 11.87 21.52
CA HIS A 356 -15.30 12.13 20.77
C HIS A 356 -16.42 12.79 21.59
N THR A 357 -16.45 12.59 22.91
CA THR A 357 -17.38 13.35 23.77
C THR A 357 -17.02 14.82 23.84
N ALA A 358 -15.72 15.15 23.92
CA ALA A 358 -15.26 16.53 23.98
C ALA A 358 -15.46 17.29 22.65
N GLU A 359 -15.25 16.63 21.51
CA GLU A 359 -15.52 17.22 20.19
C GLU A 359 -17.01 17.54 19.98
N ARG A 360 -17.91 16.74 20.57
CA ARG A 360 -19.36 16.97 20.49
C ARG A 360 -19.82 18.12 21.38
N THR A 361 -19.21 18.28 22.56
CA THR A 361 -19.54 19.39 23.45
C THR A 361 -18.98 20.71 22.93
N GLY A 362 -17.75 20.74 22.41
CA GLY A 362 -17.17 21.96 21.82
C GLY A 362 -18.00 22.53 20.67
N ARG A 363 -18.46 21.66 19.74
CA ARG A 363 -19.32 22.07 18.63
C ARG A 363 -20.70 22.59 19.02
N ARG A 364 -21.18 22.32 20.24
CA ARG A 364 -22.45 22.87 20.76
C ARG A 364 -22.31 24.26 21.39
N PHE A 365 -21.10 24.70 21.71
CA PHE A 365 -20.86 26.03 22.26
C PHE A 365 -20.46 27.05 21.17
N GLU A 366 -20.13 26.58 19.97
CA GLU A 366 -19.78 27.41 18.81
C GLU A 366 -20.94 27.58 17.82
N ALA A 367 -22.05 26.86 18.01
CA ALA A 367 -23.30 27.00 17.26
C ALA A 367 -24.34 27.70 18.15
#